data_AF-A0A3M1LEE4-F1
#
_entry.id   AF-A0A3M1LEE4-F1
#
_cell.length_a   1.000
_cell.length_b   1.000
_cell.length_c   1.000
_cell.angle_alpha   90.00
_cell.angle_beta   90.00
_cell.angle_gamma   90.00
#
_symmetry.space_group_name_H-M   'P 1'
#
loop_
_entity.id
_entity.type
_entity.pdbx_description
1 polymer ?
#
loop_
_entity_poly.entity_id
_entity_poly.type
_entity_poly.pdbx_seq_one_letter_code
_entity_poly.pdbx_strand_id
1 'polypeptide(L)'
;MANQIIERRLEDLFRRWAGESPELMLPLAPSGSSRVYYRLSGGGRSAIGAYNPNEKENRAFLTFSRHFHAKGLPVPEIYAEDLGQDVYLQEDLGSTTLYSYLLQKGDYFPEYLVNIYKKVVRQLARLQILGGEGLDYSVCHPRQAFDRQSILWDFNTFKYYFLRLAGIPFDEQRLEDDAHRLANYLLETDTNYFMFR
;
A
#
# COMPACT_ATOMS: atom_id res chain seq x y z
N MET A 1 8.61 -19.98 -15.76
CA MET A 1 9.93 -19.35 -15.92
C MET A 1 10.05 -18.05 -15.12
N ALA A 2 9.17 -17.05 -15.31
CA ALA A 2 9.25 -15.79 -14.55
C ALA A 2 9.17 -15.99 -13.01
N ASN A 3 8.21 -16.80 -12.53
CA ASN A 3 8.06 -17.05 -11.09
C ASN A 3 9.28 -17.75 -10.46
N GLN A 4 9.93 -18.67 -11.17
CA GLN A 4 11.15 -19.34 -10.69
C GLN A 4 12.32 -18.36 -10.50
N ILE A 5 12.41 -17.33 -11.34
CA ILE A 5 13.44 -16.28 -11.20
C ILE A 5 13.13 -15.42 -9.97
N ILE A 6 11.86 -15.05 -9.77
CA ILE A 6 11.41 -14.28 -8.60
C ILE A 6 11.68 -15.06 -7.31
N GLU A 7 11.27 -16.32 -7.27
CA GLU A 7 11.49 -17.22 -6.12
C GLU A 7 12.97 -17.31 -5.77
N ARG A 8 13.84 -17.53 -6.76
CA ARG A 8 15.30 -17.58 -6.54
C ARG A 8 15.86 -16.26 -5.98
N ARG A 9 15.44 -15.12 -6.52
CA ARG A 9 15.86 -13.79 -6.03
C ARG A 9 15.46 -13.58 -4.57
N LEU A 10 14.23 -13.96 -4.22
CA LEU A 10 13.72 -13.86 -2.87
C LEU A 10 14.40 -14.85 -1.92
N GLU A 11 14.69 -16.08 -2.38
CA GLU A 11 15.46 -17.07 -1.63
C GLU A 11 16.86 -16.55 -1.29
N ASP A 12 17.56 -16.01 -2.30
CA ASP A 12 18.91 -15.48 -2.14
C ASP A 12 18.93 -14.26 -1.20
N LEU A 13 17.91 -13.38 -1.27
CA LEU A 13 17.77 -12.25 -0.35
C LEU A 13 17.45 -12.72 1.08
N PHE A 14 16.55 -13.69 1.23
CA PHE A 14 16.22 -14.28 2.52
C PHE A 14 17.42 -14.94 3.15
N ARG A 15 18.18 -15.74 2.40
CA ARG A 15 19.41 -16.37 2.91
C ARG A 15 20.44 -15.36 3.39
N ARG A 16 20.62 -14.24 2.68
CA ARG A 16 21.51 -13.16 3.12
C ARG A 16 21.07 -12.51 4.44
N TRP A 17 19.77 -12.33 4.64
CA TRP A 17 19.22 -11.71 5.84
C TRP A 17 19.11 -12.69 7.02
N ALA A 18 18.54 -13.87 6.78
CA ALA A 18 18.25 -14.91 7.75
C ALA A 18 19.50 -15.72 8.16
N GLY A 19 20.47 -15.87 7.25
CA GLY A 19 21.65 -16.72 7.41
C GLY A 19 21.47 -18.14 6.85
N GLU A 20 20.26 -18.51 6.42
CA GLU A 20 19.91 -19.82 5.87
C GLU A 20 18.82 -19.72 4.82
N SER A 21 18.69 -20.74 3.96
CA SER A 21 17.60 -20.78 2.98
C SER A 21 16.24 -20.93 3.67
N PRO A 22 15.16 -20.35 3.13
CA PRO A 22 13.82 -20.54 3.66
C PRO A 22 13.41 -22.02 3.55
N GLU A 23 12.84 -22.55 4.63
CA GLU A 23 12.21 -23.88 4.65
C GLU A 23 10.86 -23.87 3.92
N LEU A 24 10.20 -22.71 3.92
CA LEU A 24 8.89 -22.49 3.33
C LEU A 24 8.91 -21.22 2.49
N MET A 25 8.35 -21.32 1.28
CA MET A 25 8.09 -20.19 0.41
C MET A 25 6.69 -20.35 -0.18
N LEU A 26 5.75 -19.49 0.23
CA LEU A 26 4.34 -19.56 -0.18
C LEU A 26 3.95 -18.30 -0.95
N PRO A 27 3.43 -18.40 -2.18
CA PRO A 27 2.90 -17.24 -2.88
C PRO A 27 1.66 -16.72 -2.16
N LEU A 28 1.56 -15.40 -2.05
CA LEU A 28 0.35 -14.73 -1.55
C LEU A 28 -0.56 -14.35 -2.72
N ALA A 29 -1.85 -14.17 -2.42
CA ALA A 29 -2.85 -13.82 -3.43
C ALA A 29 -2.45 -12.51 -4.15
N PRO A 30 -2.59 -12.46 -5.49
CA PRO A 30 -2.30 -11.24 -6.24
C PRO A 30 -3.26 -10.13 -5.83
N SER A 31 -2.77 -8.89 -5.94
CA SER A 31 -3.54 -7.67 -5.71
C SER A 31 -3.74 -6.91 -7.03
N GLY A 32 -4.36 -5.74 -7.00
CA GLY A 32 -4.55 -4.90 -8.19
C GLY A 32 -3.29 -4.25 -8.75
N SER A 33 -2.09 -4.75 -8.40
CA SER A 33 -0.79 -4.23 -8.85
C SER A 33 0.04 -5.33 -9.51
N SER A 34 1.14 -4.95 -10.17
CA SER A 34 2.14 -5.89 -10.70
C SER A 34 3.01 -6.54 -9.62
N ARG A 35 2.85 -6.14 -8.35
CA ARG A 35 3.67 -6.64 -7.25
C ARG A 35 3.30 -8.07 -6.92
N VAL A 36 4.31 -8.91 -6.79
CA VAL A 36 4.17 -10.32 -6.39
C VAL A 36 4.71 -10.46 -4.98
N TYR A 37 3.98 -11.15 -4.12
CA TYR A 37 4.37 -11.37 -2.74
C TYR A 37 4.50 -12.86 -2.43
N TYR A 38 5.50 -13.18 -1.62
CA TYR A 38 5.71 -14.51 -1.05
C TYR A 38 5.88 -14.38 0.46
N ARG A 39 5.32 -15.30 1.22
CA ARG A 39 5.70 -15.51 2.62
C ARG A 39 6.86 -16.49 2.66
N LEU A 40 7.94 -16.11 3.34
CA LEU A 40 9.15 -16.93 3.51
C LEU A 40 9.38 -17.18 5.00
N SER A 41 9.71 -18.42 5.37
CA SER A 41 10.10 -18.74 6.74
C SER A 41 11.16 -19.83 6.81
N GLY A 42 12.06 -19.75 7.79
CA GLY A 42 13.14 -20.72 8.05
C GLY A 42 13.90 -20.36 9.32
N GLY A 43 14.34 -21.38 10.07
CA GLY A 43 15.07 -21.26 11.35
C GLY A 43 14.55 -20.19 12.31
N GLY A 44 13.22 -20.16 12.49
CA GLY A 44 12.54 -19.26 13.43
C GLY A 44 12.35 -17.82 12.94
N ARG A 45 12.73 -17.50 11.70
CA ARG A 45 12.48 -16.19 11.07
C ARG A 45 11.34 -16.28 10.06
N SER A 46 10.57 -15.19 9.92
CA SER A 46 9.53 -15.03 8.91
C SER A 46 9.63 -13.66 8.24
N ALA A 47 9.35 -13.60 6.94
CA ALA A 47 9.32 -12.36 6.17
C ALA A 47 8.30 -12.44 5.04
N ILE A 48 7.79 -11.28 4.63
CA ILE A 48 7.11 -11.12 3.34
C ILE A 48 8.13 -10.62 2.33
N GLY A 49 8.40 -11.45 1.32
CA GLY A 49 9.17 -11.07 0.16
C GLY A 49 8.27 -10.44 -0.90
N ALA A 50 8.73 -9.33 -1.45
CA ALA A 50 8.03 -8.63 -2.52
C ALA A 50 8.94 -8.55 -3.75
N TYR A 51 8.34 -8.74 -4.92
CA TYR A 51 8.94 -8.41 -6.21
C TYR A 51 8.09 -7.36 -6.90
N ASN A 52 8.72 -6.31 -7.43
CA ASN A 52 8.04 -5.28 -8.20
C ASN A 52 9.00 -4.62 -9.20
N PRO A 53 8.77 -4.72 -10.52
CA PRO A 53 9.69 -4.16 -11.52
C PRO A 53 9.68 -2.62 -11.60
N ASN A 54 8.85 -1.95 -10.81
CA ASN A 54 8.79 -0.49 -10.78
C ASN A 54 9.76 0.07 -9.71
N GLU A 55 10.96 0.44 -10.15
CA GLU A 55 12.01 0.98 -9.27
C GLU A 55 11.55 2.22 -8.48
N LYS A 56 10.80 3.13 -9.12
CA LYS A 56 10.35 4.38 -8.48
C LYS A 56 9.39 4.09 -7.33
N GLU A 57 8.48 3.15 -7.55
CA GLU A 57 7.52 2.70 -6.54
C GLU A 57 8.21 1.96 -5.40
N ASN A 58 9.22 1.13 -5.69
CA ASN A 58 10.03 0.47 -4.66
C ASN A 58 10.77 1.48 -3.80
N ARG A 59 11.43 2.46 -4.43
CA ARG A 59 12.14 3.52 -3.71
C ARG A 59 11.21 4.32 -2.82
N ALA A 60 10.02 4.70 -3.32
CA ALA A 60 9.01 5.38 -2.52
C ALA A 60 8.58 4.53 -1.31
N PHE A 61 8.22 3.27 -1.55
CA PHE A 61 7.78 2.35 -0.50
C PHE A 61 8.83 2.14 0.58
N LEU A 62 10.08 1.85 0.21
CA LEU A 62 11.16 1.56 1.16
C LEU A 62 11.55 2.79 1.99
N THR A 63 11.61 3.96 1.36
CA THR A 63 11.85 5.23 2.06
C THR A 63 10.74 5.51 3.07
N PHE A 64 9.48 5.33 2.67
CA PHE A 64 8.33 5.65 3.51
C PHE A 64 8.19 4.67 4.67
N SER A 65 8.33 3.37 4.41
CA SER A 65 8.29 2.34 5.45
C SER A 65 9.37 2.56 6.50
N ARG A 66 10.62 2.87 6.10
CA ARG A 66 11.69 3.22 7.04
C ARG A 66 11.40 4.47 7.84
N HIS A 67 10.90 5.52 7.19
CA HIS A 67 10.54 6.77 7.84
C HIS A 67 9.45 6.57 8.90
N PHE A 68 8.36 5.89 8.53
CA PHE A 68 7.24 5.62 9.43
C PHE A 68 7.66 4.70 10.58
N HIS A 69 8.47 3.66 10.31
CA HIS A 69 9.00 2.77 11.34
C HIS A 69 9.86 3.53 12.36
N ALA A 70 10.75 4.42 11.90
CA ALA A 70 11.59 5.26 12.77
C ALA A 70 10.77 6.20 13.68
N LYS A 71 9.55 6.56 13.28
CA LYS A 71 8.59 7.34 14.08
C LYS A 71 7.72 6.48 15.02
N GLY A 72 7.92 5.16 15.04
CA GLY A 72 7.11 4.22 15.82
C GLY A 72 5.66 4.12 15.32
N LEU A 73 5.44 4.34 14.03
CA LEU A 73 4.13 4.15 13.39
C LEU A 73 3.96 2.67 12.99
N PRO A 74 2.72 2.14 12.96
CA PRO A 74 2.46 0.71 12.74
C PRO A 74 2.59 0.34 11.26
N VAL A 75 3.82 0.25 10.77
CA VAL A 75 4.19 -0.24 9.44
C VAL A 75 5.17 -1.41 9.58
N PRO A 76 5.24 -2.33 8.61
CA PRO A 76 6.21 -3.41 8.67
C PRO A 76 7.65 -2.87 8.63
N GLU A 77 8.52 -3.45 9.44
CA GLU A 77 9.96 -3.21 9.33
C GLU A 77 10.49 -3.70 7.97
N ILE A 78 11.42 -2.97 7.37
CA ILE A 78 12.15 -3.42 6.17
C ILE A 78 13.39 -4.17 6.61
N TYR A 79 13.42 -5.47 6.35
CA TYR A 79 14.51 -6.36 6.76
C TYR A 79 15.71 -6.33 5.81
N ALA A 80 15.45 -6.37 4.50
CA ALA A 80 16.49 -6.37 3.48
C ALA A 80 15.94 -5.91 2.13
N GLU A 81 16.81 -5.45 1.23
CA GLU A 81 16.43 -5.07 -0.14
C GLU A 81 17.53 -5.44 -1.14
N ASP A 82 17.12 -5.69 -2.38
CA ASP A 82 17.98 -5.78 -3.55
C ASP A 82 17.26 -5.15 -4.74
N LEU A 83 17.36 -3.82 -4.81
CA LEU A 83 16.72 -3.04 -5.87
C LEU A 83 17.27 -3.35 -7.27
N GLY A 84 18.50 -3.87 -7.37
CA GLY A 84 19.05 -4.34 -8.65
C GLY A 84 18.38 -5.63 -9.16
N GLN A 85 17.64 -6.32 -8.29
CA GLN A 85 16.85 -7.51 -8.61
C GLN A 85 15.33 -7.29 -8.40
N ASP A 86 14.90 -6.05 -8.17
CA ASP A 86 13.50 -5.65 -7.96
C ASP A 86 12.83 -6.32 -6.75
N VAL A 87 13.60 -6.72 -5.72
CA VAL A 87 13.09 -7.45 -4.56
C VAL A 87 13.41 -6.78 -3.23
N TYR A 88 12.53 -6.98 -2.25
CA TYR A 88 12.76 -6.60 -0.85
C TYR A 88 12.04 -7.54 0.11
N LEU A 89 12.50 -7.57 1.36
CA LEU A 89 11.91 -8.30 2.47
C LEU A 89 11.39 -7.32 3.51
N GLN A 90 10.18 -7.58 4.01
CA GLN A 90 9.55 -6.84 5.09
C GLN A 90 9.00 -7.77 6.16
N GLU A 91 8.72 -7.22 7.34
CA GLU A 91 8.11 -7.92 8.45
C GLU A 91 6.82 -8.65 8.07
N ASP A 92 6.69 -9.88 8.58
CA ASP A 92 5.47 -10.67 8.47
C ASP A 92 4.56 -10.42 9.67
N LEU A 93 3.55 -9.56 9.46
CA LEU A 93 2.53 -9.22 10.47
C LEU A 93 1.45 -10.32 10.65
N GLY A 94 1.63 -11.48 10.02
CA GLY A 94 0.71 -12.61 10.09
C GLY A 94 -0.43 -12.53 9.08
N SER A 95 -1.50 -13.28 9.33
CA SER A 95 -2.59 -13.49 8.36
C SER A 95 -3.93 -12.88 8.77
N THR A 96 -3.99 -12.25 9.96
CA THR A 96 -5.25 -11.73 10.50
C THR A 96 -5.50 -10.33 9.96
N THR A 97 -6.53 -10.19 9.12
CA THR A 97 -6.95 -8.89 8.58
C THR A 97 -8.07 -8.30 9.42
N LEU A 98 -8.30 -6.98 9.30
CA LEU A 98 -9.48 -6.36 9.90
C LEU A 98 -10.78 -6.98 9.38
N TYR A 99 -10.81 -7.35 8.09
CA TYR A 99 -11.95 -8.03 7.45
C TYR A 99 -12.21 -9.42 8.05
N SER A 100 -11.19 -10.14 8.49
CA SER A 100 -11.34 -11.45 9.15
C SER A 100 -12.24 -11.38 10.40
N TYR A 101 -12.30 -10.23 11.08
CA TYR A 101 -13.19 -10.01 12.22
C TYR A 101 -14.66 -9.77 11.82
N LEU A 102 -14.92 -9.36 10.58
CA LEU A 102 -16.27 -9.09 10.05
C LEU A 102 -16.97 -10.35 9.54
N LEU A 103 -16.26 -11.46 9.36
CA LEU A 103 -16.83 -12.71 8.83
C LEU A 103 -17.78 -13.42 9.81
N GLN A 104 -18.04 -12.85 10.98
CA GLN A 104 -19.06 -13.34 11.91
C GLN A 104 -20.46 -13.02 11.36
N LYS A 105 -21.30 -14.04 11.23
CA LYS A 105 -22.66 -13.90 10.67
C LYS A 105 -23.58 -13.13 11.63
N GLY A 106 -24.27 -12.11 11.13
CA GLY A 106 -25.36 -11.39 11.80
C GLY A 106 -25.28 -9.87 11.63
N ASP A 107 -26.39 -9.18 11.84
CA ASP A 107 -26.47 -7.70 11.78
C ASP A 107 -25.89 -7.00 13.02
N TYR A 108 -25.23 -7.76 13.90
CA TYR A 108 -24.71 -7.28 15.17
C TYR A 108 -23.23 -6.91 15.02
N PHE A 109 -22.91 -5.64 15.31
CA PHE A 109 -21.54 -5.16 15.35
C PHE A 109 -21.05 -5.09 16.80
N PRO A 110 -20.27 -6.07 17.29
CA PRO A 110 -19.98 -6.21 18.71
C PRO A 110 -19.07 -5.08 19.22
N GLU A 111 -19.21 -4.73 20.51
CA GLU A 111 -18.45 -3.64 21.12
C GLU A 111 -16.92 -3.83 21.02
N TYR A 112 -16.42 -5.07 21.12
CA TYR A 112 -14.99 -5.32 20.95
C TYR A 112 -14.50 -4.90 19.55
N LEU A 113 -15.33 -5.06 18.52
CA LEU A 113 -15.00 -4.67 17.16
C LEU A 113 -15.05 -3.16 16.99
N VAL A 114 -16.02 -2.47 17.62
CA VAL A 114 -16.02 -1.01 17.71
C VAL A 114 -14.70 -0.50 18.30
N ASN A 115 -14.22 -1.15 19.37
CA ASN A 115 -12.96 -0.78 20.02
C ASN A 115 -11.74 -1.04 19.13
N ILE A 116 -11.73 -2.10 18.31
CA ILE A 116 -10.69 -2.33 17.29
C ILE A 116 -10.71 -1.21 16.26
N TYR A 117 -11.87 -0.87 15.70
CA TYR A 117 -11.99 0.20 14.70
C TYR A 117 -11.57 1.56 15.24
N LYS A 118 -11.92 1.89 16.50
CA LYS A 118 -11.44 3.10 17.17
C LYS A 118 -9.91 3.15 17.28
N LYS A 119 -9.27 2.01 17.56
CA LYS A 119 -7.79 1.91 17.57
C LYS A 119 -7.23 2.16 16.16
N VAL A 120 -7.80 1.55 15.14
CA VAL A 120 -7.38 1.71 13.73
C VAL A 120 -7.48 3.18 13.30
N VAL A 121 -8.64 3.82 13.48
CA VAL A 121 -8.85 5.24 13.10
C VAL A 121 -7.87 6.15 13.83
N ARG A 122 -7.58 5.90 15.11
CA ARG A 122 -6.58 6.67 15.87
C ARG A 122 -5.18 6.52 15.28
N GLN A 123 -4.78 5.31 14.89
CA GLN A 123 -3.47 5.08 14.28
C GLN A 123 -3.38 5.68 12.87
N LEU A 124 -4.45 5.59 12.07
CA LEU A 124 -4.51 6.23 10.76
C LEU A 124 -4.35 7.75 10.88
N ALA A 125 -5.09 8.39 11.78
CA ALA A 125 -4.95 9.83 12.04
C ALA A 125 -3.53 10.19 12.49
N ARG A 126 -2.94 9.39 13.40
CA ARG A 126 -1.56 9.60 13.86
C ARG A 126 -0.55 9.50 12.71
N LEU A 127 -0.71 8.53 11.81
CA LEU A 127 0.14 8.35 10.64
C LEU A 127 -0.02 9.53 9.66
N GLN A 128 -1.24 9.94 9.34
CA GLN A 128 -1.48 11.04 8.41
C GLN A 128 -0.96 12.38 8.94
N ILE A 129 -1.13 12.63 10.25
CA ILE A 129 -0.77 13.91 10.87
C ILE A 129 0.73 13.98 11.23
N LEU A 130 1.27 12.95 11.88
CA LEU A 130 2.65 12.94 12.38
C LEU A 130 3.65 12.27 11.42
N GLY A 131 3.16 11.38 10.56
CA GLY A 131 3.99 10.58 9.68
C GLY A 131 4.56 11.37 8.51
N GLY A 132 3.93 12.46 8.07
CA GLY A 132 4.47 13.29 7.00
C GLY A 132 5.63 14.21 7.44
N GLU A 133 5.77 14.48 8.73
CA GLU A 133 6.75 15.43 9.24
C GLU A 133 8.18 14.92 9.01
N GLY A 134 8.94 15.61 8.15
CA GLY A 134 10.30 15.22 7.78
C GLY A 134 10.37 14.06 6.77
N LEU A 135 9.25 13.69 6.16
CA LEU A 135 9.24 12.72 5.06
C LEU A 135 9.82 13.35 3.79
N ASP A 136 10.65 12.61 3.08
CA ASP A 136 11.16 13.03 1.77
C ASP A 136 10.09 12.79 0.69
N TYR A 137 9.29 13.81 0.39
CA TYR A 137 8.27 13.72 -0.66
C TYR A 137 8.86 13.72 -2.09
N SER A 138 10.17 13.97 -2.26
CA SER A 138 10.77 14.00 -3.60
C SER A 138 10.76 12.62 -4.26
N VAL A 139 10.76 11.55 -3.46
CA VAL A 139 10.71 10.16 -3.94
C VAL A 139 9.29 9.65 -4.25
N CYS A 140 8.25 10.45 -3.98
CA CYS A 140 6.87 10.07 -4.29
C CYS A 140 6.69 9.67 -5.75
N HIS A 141 5.89 8.62 -5.97
CA HIS A 141 5.52 8.15 -7.28
C HIS A 141 4.02 7.81 -7.30
N PRO A 142 3.24 8.26 -8.30
CA PRO A 142 3.63 9.07 -9.45
C PRO A 142 3.65 10.59 -9.18
N ARG A 143 3.15 11.04 -8.01
CA ARG A 143 2.91 12.46 -7.71
C ARG A 143 3.32 12.77 -6.28
N GLN A 144 3.96 13.92 -6.09
CA GLN A 144 4.43 14.39 -4.77
C GLN A 144 3.30 14.92 -3.88
N ALA A 145 2.20 15.37 -4.48
CA ALA A 145 1.07 15.94 -3.78
C ALA A 145 -0.27 15.49 -4.39
N PHE A 146 -1.31 15.51 -3.56
CA PHE A 146 -2.69 15.31 -3.98
C PHE A 146 -3.29 16.64 -4.45
N ASP A 147 -2.84 17.07 -5.63
CA ASP A 147 -3.24 18.35 -6.22
C ASP A 147 -4.37 18.21 -7.28
N ARG A 148 -4.63 19.29 -8.01
CA ARG A 148 -5.69 19.35 -9.01
C ARG A 148 -5.61 18.22 -10.03
N GLN A 149 -4.42 17.96 -10.57
CA GLN A 149 -4.24 16.93 -11.60
C GLN A 149 -4.49 15.54 -11.02
N SER A 150 -4.04 15.32 -9.78
CA SER A 150 -4.30 14.10 -9.02
C SER A 150 -5.81 13.85 -8.88
N ILE A 151 -6.60 14.85 -8.48
CA ILE A 151 -8.06 14.74 -8.36
C ILE A 151 -8.71 14.43 -9.72
N LEU A 152 -8.30 15.14 -10.78
CA LEU A 152 -8.87 14.93 -12.12
C LEU A 152 -8.52 13.55 -12.69
N TRP A 153 -7.37 12.97 -12.35
CA TRP A 153 -7.05 11.59 -12.73
C TRP A 153 -7.94 10.56 -12.03
N ASP A 154 -8.26 10.74 -10.75
CA ASP A 154 -9.20 9.85 -10.05
C ASP A 154 -10.60 9.97 -10.65
N PHE A 155 -11.00 11.19 -11.00
CA PHE A 155 -12.27 11.42 -11.70
C PHE A 155 -12.31 10.74 -13.07
N ASN A 156 -11.22 10.85 -13.84
CA ASN A 156 -11.12 10.15 -15.13
C ASN A 156 -11.14 8.63 -14.95
N THR A 157 -10.50 8.11 -13.90
CA THR A 157 -10.57 6.69 -13.54
C THR A 157 -12.03 6.27 -13.31
N PHE A 158 -12.80 7.03 -12.54
CA PHE A 158 -14.24 6.79 -12.37
C PHE A 158 -15.02 6.87 -13.70
N LYS A 159 -14.76 7.89 -14.52
CA LYS A 159 -15.42 8.06 -15.83
C LYS A 159 -15.18 6.86 -16.74
N TYR A 160 -13.93 6.43 -16.90
CA TYR A 160 -13.55 5.39 -17.85
C TYR A 160 -13.76 3.97 -17.33
N TYR A 161 -13.48 3.71 -16.05
CA TYR A 161 -13.55 2.35 -15.49
C TYR A 161 -14.82 2.02 -14.72
N PHE A 162 -15.65 3.01 -14.41
CA PHE A 162 -16.98 2.76 -13.84
C PHE A 162 -18.09 3.15 -14.81
N LEU A 163 -18.28 4.43 -15.13
CA LEU A 163 -19.44 4.88 -15.91
C LEU A 163 -19.49 4.25 -17.31
N ARG A 164 -18.38 4.35 -18.06
CA ARG A 164 -18.29 3.79 -19.41
C ARG A 164 -18.45 2.27 -19.42
N LEU A 165 -17.81 1.55 -18.50
CA LEU A 165 -17.91 0.09 -18.43
C LEU A 165 -19.28 -0.39 -17.95
N ALA A 166 -19.93 0.34 -17.05
CA ALA A 166 -21.29 0.07 -16.60
C ALA A 166 -22.37 0.46 -17.62
N GLY A 167 -21.99 1.09 -18.74
CA GLY A 167 -22.93 1.56 -19.77
C GLY A 167 -23.86 2.67 -19.27
N ILE A 168 -23.45 3.41 -18.23
CA ILE A 168 -24.25 4.51 -17.68
C ILE A 168 -24.07 5.73 -18.59
N PRO A 169 -25.14 6.27 -19.21
CA PRO A 169 -25.04 7.44 -20.06
C PRO A 169 -24.75 8.70 -19.22
N PHE A 170 -23.90 9.58 -19.74
CA PHE A 170 -23.59 10.87 -19.14
C PHE A 170 -23.25 11.89 -20.23
N ASP A 171 -23.36 13.18 -19.90
CA ASP A 171 -22.92 14.29 -20.74
C ASP A 171 -21.45 14.60 -20.45
N GLU A 172 -20.58 14.59 -21.45
CA GLU A 172 -19.14 14.77 -21.26
C GLU A 172 -18.79 16.14 -20.68
N GLN A 173 -19.36 17.22 -21.21
CA GLN A 173 -19.03 18.57 -20.78
C GLN A 173 -19.52 18.83 -19.35
N ARG A 174 -20.78 18.47 -19.05
CA ARG A 174 -21.34 18.69 -17.71
C ARG A 174 -20.62 17.88 -16.65
N LEU A 175 -20.23 16.64 -16.98
CA LEU A 175 -19.47 15.79 -16.06
C LEU A 175 -18.07 16.36 -15.80
N GLU A 176 -17.41 16.89 -16.84
CA GLU A 176 -16.11 17.56 -16.70
C GLU A 176 -16.21 18.87 -15.90
N ASP A 177 -17.25 19.69 -16.13
CA ASP A 177 -17.50 20.90 -15.34
C ASP A 177 -17.67 20.58 -13.85
N ASP A 178 -18.41 19.50 -13.53
CA ASP A 178 -18.60 19.02 -12.16
C ASP A 178 -17.27 18.51 -11.56
N ALA A 179 -16.43 17.82 -12.35
CA ALA A 179 -15.10 17.40 -11.92
C ALA A 179 -14.22 18.59 -11.53
N HIS A 180 -14.22 19.64 -12.37
CA HIS A 180 -13.46 20.85 -12.13
C HIS A 180 -13.99 21.63 -10.91
N ARG A 181 -15.31 21.66 -10.70
CA ARG A 181 -15.93 22.26 -9.52
C ARG A 181 -15.56 21.51 -8.25
N LEU A 182 -15.64 20.17 -8.26
CA LEU A 182 -15.24 19.34 -7.13
C LEU A 182 -13.75 19.49 -6.82
N ALA A 183 -12.89 19.52 -7.84
CA ALA A 183 -11.46 19.74 -7.66
C ALA A 183 -11.16 21.11 -7.03
N ASN A 184 -11.87 22.18 -7.42
CA ASN A 184 -11.73 23.48 -6.77
C ASN A 184 -12.11 23.41 -5.29
N TYR A 185 -13.27 22.83 -4.98
CA TYR A 185 -13.75 22.68 -3.60
C TYR A 185 -12.77 21.87 -2.73
N LEU A 186 -12.28 20.74 -3.23
CA LEU A 186 -11.31 19.90 -2.50
C LEU A 186 -9.97 20.58 -2.28
N LEU A 187 -9.60 21.56 -3.10
CA LEU A 187 -8.36 22.33 -2.94
C LEU A 187 -8.52 23.56 -2.03
N GLU A 188 -9.72 23.80 -1.48
CA GLU A 188 -9.93 24.82 -0.44
C GLU A 188 -9.39 24.37 0.93
N THR A 189 -9.12 23.07 1.11
CA THR A 189 -8.52 22.53 2.35
C THR A 189 -7.01 22.38 2.25
N ASP A 190 -6.37 22.37 3.41
CA ASP A 190 -4.94 22.06 3.54
C ASP A 190 -4.63 20.64 3.05
N THR A 191 -3.55 20.51 2.26
CA THR A 191 -3.04 19.26 1.68
C THR A 191 -1.64 18.90 2.19
N ASN A 192 -1.18 19.55 3.26
CA ASN A 192 0.16 19.34 3.84
C ASN A 192 0.30 18.08 4.71
N TYR A 193 -0.77 17.31 4.90
CA TYR A 193 -0.74 16.06 5.65
C TYR A 193 -0.44 14.87 4.73
N PHE A 194 0.10 13.79 5.31
CA PHE A 194 0.36 12.58 4.54
C PHE A 194 -0.95 11.91 4.11
N MET A 195 -1.08 11.64 2.81
CA MET A 195 -2.21 10.94 2.22
C MET A 195 -1.75 9.63 1.60
N PHE A 196 -2.37 8.52 2.01
CA PHE A 196 -2.24 7.25 1.32
C PHE A 196 -3.04 7.29 0.02
N ARG A 197 -2.39 7.03 -1.11
CA ARG A 197 -3.01 6.92 -2.42
C ARG A 197 -2.34 5.85 -3.26
#